data_AF-A0A8T0U5R9-F1
#
_entry.id   AF-A0A8T0U5R9-F1
#
_cell.length_a   1.000
_cell.length_b   1.000
_cell.length_c   1.000
_cell.angle_alpha   90.00
_cell.angle_beta   90.00
_cell.angle_gamma   90.00
#
_symmetry.space_group_name_H-M   'P 1'
#
loop_
_entity.id
_entity.type
_entity.pdbx_description
1 polymer ?
#
loop_
_entity_poly.entity_id
_entity_poly.type
_entity_poly.pdbx_seq_one_letter_code
_entity_poly.pdbx_strand_id
1 'polypeptide(L)'
;MPVQVGGSKVAEPRARVDLSPTAVADKGRASSKKIRRRRQKAPAAPSLSPMQRLFDTSREVFSASSPGFVPPPDAVARLSGILNDLKPHDVGVDSSMPYFKHADSKVPPRVTYLHFYDCPKFSFGIFCLPKSAIIPLHNHPGMTVFSKILFGSMHLKSYDWAKSLPESHDTALENSDGARLAKVNTDAVFDASSETVVLYPENGGNLHCFTALTPCAVLDVMGPPYNRADGRDCAYYDESPYLIGGDEQYSWLKEVTTTFEMKGIQMPRKFSVSA
;
A
#
# COMPACT_ATOMS: atom_id res chain seq x y z
N MET A 1 -0.12 5.91 40.37
CA MET A 1 -0.83 5.38 41.56
C MET A 1 -1.55 4.10 41.16
N PRO A 2 -1.03 2.88 41.44
CA PRO A 2 -1.76 1.65 41.23
C PRO A 2 -2.47 1.22 42.52
N VAL A 3 -3.69 0.67 42.41
CA VAL A 3 -4.41 0.04 43.52
C VAL A 3 -4.50 -1.45 43.25
N GLN A 4 -4.08 -2.22 44.25
CA GLN A 4 -4.02 -3.67 44.30
C GLN A 4 -4.74 -4.14 45.55
N VAL A 5 -5.68 -5.09 45.43
CA VAL A 5 -6.15 -6.03 46.47
C VAL A 5 -6.81 -7.19 45.71
N GLY A 6 -6.61 -8.49 45.93
CA GLY A 6 -5.92 -9.26 46.98
C GLY A 6 -6.71 -10.56 47.26
N GLY A 7 -6.01 -11.70 47.42
CA GLY A 7 -6.51 -12.95 48.03
C GLY A 7 -6.61 -14.16 47.08
N SER A 8 -5.59 -15.01 46.88
CA SER A 8 -5.07 -16.13 47.74
C SER A 8 -6.03 -17.34 47.80
N LYS A 9 -5.74 -18.44 47.06
CA LYS A 9 -5.12 -19.75 47.47
C LYS A 9 -5.91 -20.48 48.57
N VAL A 10 -6.21 -21.78 48.47
CA VAL A 10 -5.31 -22.92 48.77
C VAL A 10 -5.75 -24.20 48.04
N ALA A 11 -4.78 -25.09 47.80
CA ALA A 11 -4.84 -26.34 47.04
C ALA A 11 -4.78 -27.61 47.92
N GLU A 12 -5.31 -28.72 47.35
CA GLU A 12 -4.79 -30.11 47.39
C GLU A 12 -4.84 -30.98 48.69
N PRO A 13 -4.62 -32.34 48.64
CA PRO A 13 -4.82 -33.36 47.57
C PRO A 13 -5.24 -34.81 48.05
N ARG A 14 -5.30 -35.76 47.09
CA ARG A 14 -5.12 -37.26 47.19
C ARG A 14 -6.25 -38.08 47.87
N ALA A 15 -6.53 -39.36 47.59
CA ALA A 15 -5.80 -40.49 46.97
C ALA A 15 -6.77 -41.54 46.35
N ARG A 16 -6.23 -42.39 45.46
CA ARG A 16 -6.85 -43.61 44.88
C ARG A 16 -6.80 -44.80 45.86
N VAL A 17 -7.79 -45.70 45.82
CA VAL A 17 -7.61 -47.17 45.95
C VAL A 17 -8.70 -47.89 45.15
N ASP A 18 -8.29 -48.95 44.49
CA ASP A 18 -9.00 -49.83 43.55
C ASP A 18 -9.30 -51.18 44.23
N LEU A 19 -10.54 -51.69 44.18
CA LEU A 19 -10.90 -53.08 44.52
C LEU A 19 -12.22 -53.48 43.83
N SER A 20 -12.13 -54.39 42.86
CA SER A 20 -13.22 -55.28 42.40
C SER A 20 -13.10 -56.66 43.11
N PRO A 21 -14.01 -57.67 42.96
CA PRO A 21 -15.25 -57.75 42.18
C PRO A 21 -16.45 -58.38 42.96
N THR A 22 -17.65 -58.39 42.38
CA THR A 22 -18.59 -59.54 42.48
C THR A 22 -19.68 -59.43 41.41
N ALA A 23 -19.92 -60.53 40.71
CA ALA A 23 -20.87 -60.66 39.63
C ALA A 23 -22.24 -61.08 40.15
N VAL A 24 -23.31 -60.46 39.66
CA VAL A 24 -24.62 -61.12 39.45
C VAL A 24 -25.28 -60.53 38.21
N ALA A 25 -25.71 -61.40 37.31
CA ALA A 25 -26.41 -61.10 36.08
C ALA A 25 -27.84 -60.59 36.32
N ASP A 26 -28.36 -59.68 35.49
CA ASP A 26 -29.67 -59.87 34.86
C ASP A 26 -29.88 -58.94 33.64
N LYS A 27 -30.83 -59.38 32.81
CA LYS A 27 -31.11 -59.11 31.42
C LYS A 27 -31.71 -57.72 31.11
N GLY A 28 -31.30 -57.22 29.96
CA GLY A 28 -32.22 -56.73 28.93
C GLY A 28 -32.62 -55.24 28.96
N ARG A 29 -32.12 -54.44 28.00
CA ARG A 29 -32.95 -53.48 27.26
C ARG A 29 -32.26 -52.85 26.04
N ALA A 30 -32.97 -52.92 24.92
CA ALA A 30 -32.95 -52.11 23.69
C ALA A 30 -31.72 -51.23 23.36
N SER A 31 -31.02 -51.60 22.28
CA SER A 31 -30.05 -50.75 21.59
C SER A 31 -30.77 -49.60 20.87
N SER A 32 -30.64 -48.38 21.39
CA SER A 32 -31.12 -47.16 20.76
C SER A 32 -30.06 -46.65 19.78
N LYS A 33 -30.25 -46.90 18.48
CA LYS A 33 -29.39 -46.39 17.41
C LYS A 33 -29.53 -44.86 17.32
N LYS A 34 -28.63 -44.11 17.97
CA LYS A 34 -28.46 -42.66 17.72
C LYS A 34 -27.88 -42.46 16.32
N ILE A 35 -28.74 -42.10 15.38
CA ILE A 35 -28.35 -41.58 14.05
C ILE A 35 -27.64 -40.24 14.28
N ARG A 36 -26.30 -40.23 14.17
CA ARG A 36 -25.52 -38.98 14.08
C ARG A 36 -25.82 -38.34 12.73
N ARG A 37 -26.76 -37.39 12.70
CA ARG A 37 -26.93 -36.48 11.57
C ARG A 37 -25.64 -35.67 11.40
N ARG A 38 -24.84 -36.06 10.41
CA ARG A 38 -23.68 -35.29 9.93
C ARG A 38 -24.24 -34.00 9.35
N ARG A 39 -24.15 -32.88 10.10
CA ARG A 39 -24.41 -31.54 9.55
C ARG A 39 -23.42 -31.32 8.41
N GLN A 40 -23.86 -31.46 7.18
CA GLN A 40 -23.13 -30.98 6.02
C GLN A 40 -23.05 -29.45 6.18
N LYS A 41 -21.84 -28.94 6.36
CA LYS A 41 -21.57 -27.50 6.34
C LYS A 41 -21.94 -27.03 4.92
N ALA A 42 -22.82 -26.03 4.81
CA ALA A 42 -23.16 -25.45 3.53
C ALA A 42 -21.87 -25.04 2.80
N PRO A 43 -21.78 -25.21 1.47
CA PRO A 43 -20.62 -24.77 0.73
C PRO A 43 -20.44 -23.27 0.97
N ALA A 44 -19.28 -22.87 1.46
CA ALA A 44 -18.92 -21.46 1.56
C ALA A 44 -19.04 -20.85 0.17
N ALA A 45 -19.66 -19.68 0.05
CA ALA A 45 -19.62 -18.92 -1.18
C ALA A 45 -18.16 -18.82 -1.65
N PRO A 46 -17.87 -18.98 -2.96
CA PRO A 46 -16.50 -18.88 -3.44
C PRO A 46 -15.91 -17.53 -3.02
N SER A 47 -14.83 -17.57 -2.24
CA SER A 47 -14.13 -16.35 -1.83
C SER A 47 -13.61 -15.65 -3.08
N LEU A 48 -13.94 -14.37 -3.24
CA LEU A 48 -13.43 -13.54 -4.34
C LEU A 48 -11.90 -13.62 -4.40
N SER A 49 -11.34 -13.67 -5.61
CA SER A 49 -9.90 -13.61 -5.80
C SER A 49 -9.34 -12.29 -5.24
N PRO A 50 -8.08 -12.24 -4.78
CA PRO A 50 -7.49 -11.01 -4.25
C PRO A 50 -7.55 -9.84 -5.26
N MET A 51 -7.29 -10.11 -6.54
CA MET A 51 -7.43 -9.12 -7.61
C MET A 51 -8.85 -8.60 -7.79
N GLN A 52 -9.86 -9.47 -7.66
CA GLN A 52 -11.26 -9.05 -7.72
C GLN A 52 -11.62 -8.15 -6.53
N ARG A 53 -11.17 -8.51 -5.31
CA ARG A 53 -11.38 -7.70 -4.10
C ARG A 53 -10.72 -6.33 -4.21
N LEU A 54 -9.48 -6.27 -4.72
CA LEU A 54 -8.78 -5.02 -5.00
C LEU A 54 -9.59 -4.14 -5.96
N PHE A 55 -10.03 -4.72 -7.08
CA PHE A 55 -10.81 -3.99 -8.08
C PHE A 55 -12.13 -3.45 -7.52
N ASP A 56 -12.95 -4.31 -6.92
CA ASP A 56 -14.27 -3.93 -6.40
C ASP A 56 -14.16 -2.86 -5.32
N THR A 57 -13.19 -3.00 -4.40
CA THR A 57 -12.97 -2.02 -3.33
C THR A 57 -12.45 -0.71 -3.89
N SER A 58 -11.53 -0.74 -4.86
CA SER A 58 -11.04 0.48 -5.52
C SER A 58 -12.17 1.23 -6.22
N ARG A 59 -13.06 0.50 -6.91
CA ARG A 59 -14.25 1.10 -7.55
C ARG A 59 -15.16 1.79 -6.54
N GLU A 60 -15.40 1.19 -5.38
CA GLU A 60 -16.21 1.79 -4.32
C GLU A 60 -15.55 3.03 -3.72
N VAL A 61 -14.27 2.92 -3.33
CA VAL A 61 -13.46 3.98 -2.72
C VAL A 61 -13.40 5.21 -3.63
N PHE A 62 -13.23 5.00 -4.94
CA PHE A 62 -13.10 6.07 -5.93
C PHE A 62 -14.39 6.35 -6.71
N SER A 63 -15.55 5.86 -6.29
CA SER A 63 -16.82 6.06 -6.99
C SER A 63 -17.16 7.54 -7.23
N ALA A 64 -16.88 8.39 -6.23
CA ALA A 64 -17.07 9.84 -6.29
C ALA A 64 -15.82 10.62 -6.77
N SER A 65 -14.76 9.92 -7.20
CA SER A 65 -13.47 10.52 -7.52
C SER A 65 -13.55 11.65 -8.56
N SER A 66 -12.90 12.75 -8.23
CA SER A 66 -12.72 13.96 -9.05
C SER A 66 -11.42 14.64 -8.59
N PRO A 67 -10.89 15.63 -9.32
CA PRO A 67 -9.71 16.36 -8.86
C PRO A 67 -9.91 16.93 -7.46
N GLY A 68 -8.95 16.66 -6.56
CA GLY A 68 -9.00 17.07 -5.15
C GLY A 68 -9.80 16.13 -4.24
N PHE A 69 -10.36 15.04 -4.77
CA PHE A 69 -11.11 14.08 -3.96
C PHE A 69 -10.20 13.33 -2.99
N VAL A 70 -10.63 13.29 -1.73
CA VAL A 70 -10.03 12.51 -0.64
C VAL A 70 -11.05 11.47 -0.17
N PRO A 71 -10.75 10.17 -0.27
CA PRO A 71 -11.66 9.13 0.22
C PRO A 71 -11.88 9.24 1.74
N PRO A 72 -13.07 8.84 2.25
CA PRO A 72 -13.33 8.77 3.69
C PRO A 72 -12.32 7.87 4.42
N PRO A 73 -11.97 8.15 5.70
CA PRO A 73 -10.94 7.40 6.42
C PRO A 73 -11.21 5.89 6.52
N ASP A 74 -12.47 5.48 6.67
CA ASP A 74 -12.85 4.06 6.68
C ASP A 74 -12.62 3.41 5.31
N ALA A 75 -12.84 4.14 4.22
CA ALA A 75 -12.58 3.67 2.86
C ALA A 75 -11.07 3.54 2.59
N VAL A 76 -10.27 4.51 3.08
CA VAL A 76 -8.81 4.43 3.07
C VAL A 76 -8.33 3.19 3.82
N ALA A 77 -8.78 2.99 5.06
CA ALA A 77 -8.39 1.84 5.87
C ALA A 77 -8.75 0.50 5.22
N ARG A 78 -9.93 0.39 4.59
CA ARG A 78 -10.32 -0.82 3.85
C ARG A 78 -9.39 -1.12 2.68
N LEU A 79 -9.11 -0.13 1.83
CA LEU A 79 -8.26 -0.35 0.66
C LEU A 79 -6.81 -0.63 1.06
N SER A 80 -6.26 0.12 2.03
CA SER A 80 -4.93 -0.15 2.58
C SER A 80 -4.84 -1.55 3.18
N GLY A 81 -5.86 -2.00 3.92
CA GLY A 81 -5.91 -3.36 4.46
C GLY A 81 -5.83 -4.44 3.37
N ILE A 82 -6.56 -4.26 2.27
CA ILE A 82 -6.48 -5.18 1.12
C ILE A 82 -5.07 -5.17 0.51
N LEU A 83 -4.50 -3.98 0.29
CA LEU A 83 -3.16 -3.84 -0.29
C LEU A 83 -2.08 -4.47 0.59
N ASN A 84 -2.17 -4.29 1.91
CA ASN A 84 -1.25 -4.87 2.89
C ASN A 84 -1.23 -6.40 2.87
N ASP A 85 -2.39 -7.02 2.61
CA ASP A 85 -2.52 -8.48 2.58
C ASP A 85 -2.04 -9.10 1.26
N LEU A 86 -1.95 -8.33 0.17
CA LEU A 86 -1.56 -8.83 -1.15
C LEU A 86 -0.16 -9.45 -1.16
N LYS A 87 -0.02 -10.50 -1.95
CA LYS A 87 1.26 -11.15 -2.27
C LYS A 87 1.59 -10.96 -3.77
N PRO A 88 2.87 -11.02 -4.16
CA PRO A 88 3.26 -10.84 -5.57
C PRO A 88 2.52 -11.77 -6.54
N HIS A 89 2.29 -13.04 -6.16
CA HIS A 89 1.58 -13.99 -7.01
C HIS A 89 0.09 -13.67 -7.21
N ASP A 90 -0.55 -12.96 -6.28
CA ASP A 90 -1.95 -12.55 -6.37
C ASP A 90 -2.16 -11.61 -7.57
N VAL A 91 -1.20 -10.73 -7.79
CA VAL A 91 -1.16 -9.76 -8.90
C VAL A 91 -0.38 -10.28 -10.12
N GLY A 92 0.09 -11.53 -10.06
CA GLY A 92 0.80 -12.20 -11.15
C GLY A 92 2.21 -11.65 -11.41
N VAL A 93 2.91 -11.16 -10.37
CA VAL A 93 4.29 -10.69 -10.45
C VAL A 93 5.21 -11.66 -9.71
N ASP A 94 6.40 -11.90 -10.28
CA ASP A 94 7.45 -12.73 -9.69
C ASP A 94 8.81 -12.03 -9.81
N SER A 95 9.65 -12.11 -8.77
CA SER A 95 10.95 -11.41 -8.73
C SER A 95 11.96 -11.89 -9.77
N SER A 96 11.74 -13.07 -10.37
CA SER A 96 12.58 -13.60 -11.46
C SER A 96 12.26 -13.03 -12.85
N MET A 97 11.15 -12.29 -12.97
CA MET A 97 10.73 -11.67 -14.24
C MET A 97 11.82 -10.75 -14.80
N PRO A 98 11.94 -10.66 -16.14
CA PRO A 98 13.00 -9.87 -16.77
C PRO A 98 12.90 -8.36 -16.46
N TYR A 99 11.74 -7.87 -16.05
CA TYR A 99 11.50 -6.46 -15.69
C TYR A 99 12.33 -5.99 -14.49
N PHE A 100 12.80 -6.93 -13.66
CA PHE A 100 13.58 -6.65 -12.45
C PHE A 100 15.10 -6.83 -12.68
N LYS A 101 15.51 -7.21 -13.89
CA LYS A 101 16.90 -7.48 -14.24
C LYS A 101 17.51 -6.27 -14.93
N HIS A 102 18.73 -5.94 -14.53
CA HIS A 102 19.55 -4.94 -15.17
C HIS A 102 20.81 -5.63 -15.71
N ALA A 103 20.85 -5.84 -17.03
CA ALA A 103 21.90 -6.64 -17.67
C ALA A 103 23.17 -5.81 -17.97
N ASP A 104 23.03 -4.50 -18.21
CA ASP A 104 24.13 -3.62 -18.60
C ASP A 104 24.28 -2.47 -17.60
N SER A 105 25.33 -2.53 -16.78
CA SER A 105 25.64 -1.51 -15.78
C SER A 105 26.00 -0.14 -16.36
N LYS A 106 26.21 -0.02 -17.68
CA LYS A 106 26.58 1.25 -18.35
C LYS A 106 25.37 2.12 -18.71
N VAL A 107 24.18 1.55 -18.73
CA VAL A 107 22.94 2.27 -19.05
C VAL A 107 22.08 2.35 -17.78
N PRO A 108 21.42 3.48 -17.49
CA PRO A 108 20.48 3.53 -16.38
C PRO A 108 19.41 2.43 -16.50
N PRO A 109 19.09 1.71 -15.42
CA PRO A 109 18.04 0.71 -15.44
C PRO A 109 16.68 1.34 -15.77
N ARG A 110 15.91 0.69 -16.65
CA ARG A 110 14.60 1.17 -17.08
C ARG A 110 13.50 0.65 -16.16
N VAL A 111 12.55 1.52 -15.81
CA VAL A 111 11.33 1.14 -15.10
C VAL A 111 10.31 0.58 -16.09
N THR A 112 9.66 -0.52 -15.72
CA THR A 112 8.54 -1.10 -16.48
C THR A 112 7.24 -0.86 -15.71
N TYR A 113 6.19 -0.39 -16.36
CA TYR A 113 4.87 -0.21 -15.77
C TYR A 113 3.90 -1.27 -16.30
N LEU A 114 3.43 -2.14 -15.40
CA LEU A 114 2.42 -3.16 -15.67
C LEU A 114 1.04 -2.55 -15.42
N HIS A 115 0.34 -2.18 -16.49
CA HIS A 115 -0.97 -1.53 -16.42
C HIS A 115 -2.09 -2.57 -16.33
N PHE A 116 -2.93 -2.52 -15.28
CA PHE A 116 -4.05 -3.45 -15.13
C PHE A 116 -5.38 -2.85 -15.56
N TYR A 117 -5.66 -1.62 -15.12
CA TYR A 117 -6.95 -0.98 -15.35
C TYR A 117 -6.86 0.53 -15.21
N ASP A 118 -7.67 1.23 -15.98
CA ASP A 118 -8.01 2.62 -15.81
C ASP A 118 -9.48 2.86 -16.17
N CYS A 119 -10.03 3.88 -15.54
CA CYS A 119 -11.22 4.59 -15.96
C CYS A 119 -11.08 6.05 -15.50
N PRO A 120 -12.03 6.96 -15.82
CA PRO A 120 -11.93 8.35 -15.38
C PRO A 120 -11.86 8.55 -13.86
N LYS A 121 -12.23 7.54 -13.06
CA LYS A 121 -12.30 7.62 -11.59
C LYS A 121 -11.05 7.10 -10.89
N PHE A 122 -10.45 6.03 -11.41
CA PHE A 122 -9.24 5.45 -10.83
C PHE A 122 -8.47 4.60 -11.85
N SER A 123 -7.21 4.36 -11.56
CA SER A 123 -6.37 3.38 -12.23
C SER A 123 -5.53 2.62 -11.23
N PHE A 124 -4.99 1.47 -11.63
CA PHE A 124 -3.96 0.79 -10.88
C PHE A 124 -3.01 0.00 -11.77
N GLY A 125 -1.77 -0.07 -11.30
CA GLY A 125 -0.66 -0.67 -12.02
C GLY A 125 0.52 -0.95 -11.11
N ILE A 126 1.50 -1.70 -11.62
CA ILE A 126 2.71 -2.03 -10.89
C ILE A 126 3.93 -1.44 -11.57
N PHE A 127 4.71 -0.65 -10.84
CA PHE A 127 6.06 -0.29 -11.23
C PHE A 127 7.01 -1.42 -10.88
N CYS A 128 7.72 -1.90 -11.90
CA CYS A 128 8.80 -2.87 -11.76
C CYS A 128 10.13 -2.13 -11.91
N LEU A 129 10.89 -2.07 -10.81
CA LEU A 129 12.15 -1.36 -10.73
C LEU A 129 13.29 -2.36 -10.57
N PRO A 130 14.22 -2.47 -11.53
CA PRO A 130 15.52 -3.09 -11.27
C PRO A 130 16.27 -2.31 -10.17
N LYS A 131 17.29 -2.94 -9.58
CA LYS A 131 18.18 -2.26 -8.63
C LYS A 131 18.74 -0.97 -9.26
N SER A 132 18.80 0.09 -8.46
CA SER A 132 19.25 1.44 -8.85
C SER A 132 18.35 2.19 -9.82
N ALA A 133 17.18 1.64 -10.21
CA ALA A 133 16.20 2.39 -10.98
C ALA A 133 15.57 3.50 -10.14
N ILE A 134 15.31 4.62 -10.79
CA ILE A 134 14.77 5.83 -10.18
C ILE A 134 13.47 6.19 -10.90
N ILE A 135 12.42 6.45 -10.14
CA ILE A 135 11.30 7.28 -10.61
C ILE A 135 11.60 8.68 -10.06
N PRO A 136 11.94 9.66 -10.93
CA PRO A 136 12.36 10.99 -10.49
C PRO A 136 11.29 11.70 -9.69
N LEU A 137 11.68 12.75 -8.97
CA LEU A 137 10.74 13.53 -8.16
C LEU A 137 9.63 14.10 -9.04
N HIS A 138 8.39 13.76 -8.71
CA HIS A 138 7.20 14.15 -9.46
C HIS A 138 6.01 14.39 -8.53
N ASN A 139 5.00 15.12 -9.01
CA ASN A 139 3.77 15.41 -8.26
C ASN A 139 2.58 14.56 -8.72
N HIS A 140 1.50 14.56 -7.92
CA HIS A 140 0.23 13.88 -8.23
C HIS A 140 -0.94 14.88 -8.11
N PRO A 141 -1.12 15.81 -9.07
CA PRO A 141 -1.98 16.98 -8.92
C PRO A 141 -3.46 16.60 -8.77
N GLY A 142 -4.03 16.87 -7.59
CA GLY A 142 -5.44 16.60 -7.31
C GLY A 142 -5.78 15.11 -7.13
N MET A 143 -4.78 14.26 -6.88
CA MET A 143 -4.95 12.82 -6.80
C MET A 143 -4.77 12.31 -5.36
N THR A 144 -5.47 11.23 -5.02
CA THR A 144 -5.12 10.37 -3.89
C THR A 144 -4.50 9.09 -4.43
N VAL A 145 -3.34 8.68 -3.89
CA VAL A 145 -2.63 7.47 -4.33
C VAL A 145 -2.31 6.57 -3.15
N PHE A 146 -2.64 5.30 -3.29
CA PHE A 146 -2.26 4.22 -2.39
C PHE A 146 -1.08 3.48 -3.02
N SER A 147 0.03 3.36 -2.30
CA SER A 147 1.25 2.73 -2.79
C SER A 147 1.71 1.61 -1.85
N LYS A 148 1.92 0.43 -2.40
CA LYS A 148 2.36 -0.76 -1.65
C LYS A 148 3.53 -1.45 -2.33
N ILE A 149 4.64 -1.57 -1.60
CA ILE A 149 5.76 -2.42 -1.99
C ILE A 149 5.37 -3.89 -1.79
N LEU A 150 5.41 -4.66 -2.88
CA LEU A 150 5.04 -6.08 -2.89
C LEU A 150 6.24 -7.00 -2.56
N PHE A 151 7.44 -6.58 -2.97
CA PHE A 151 8.73 -7.19 -2.62
C PHE A 151 9.87 -6.22 -2.89
N GLY A 152 11.05 -6.53 -2.35
CA GLY A 152 12.24 -5.70 -2.48
C GLY A 152 12.19 -4.48 -1.55
N SER A 153 13.07 -3.52 -1.81
CA SER A 153 13.26 -2.34 -0.99
C SER A 153 13.66 -1.13 -1.83
N MET A 154 13.23 0.04 -1.37
CA MET A 154 13.52 1.31 -2.02
C MET A 154 13.67 2.42 -0.99
N HIS A 155 14.38 3.45 -1.39
CA HIS A 155 14.37 4.73 -0.71
C HIS A 155 13.24 5.59 -1.26
N LEU A 156 12.36 6.04 -0.38
CA LEU A 156 11.26 6.96 -0.67
C LEU A 156 11.59 8.31 -0.05
N LYS A 157 11.75 9.32 -0.90
CA LYS A 157 11.83 10.72 -0.47
C LYS A 157 10.59 11.45 -0.97
N SER A 158 9.86 12.10 -0.09
CA SER A 158 8.61 12.79 -0.41
C SER A 158 8.47 14.13 0.28
N TYR A 159 7.63 14.99 -0.30
CA TYR A 159 7.39 16.35 0.11
C TYR A 159 5.93 16.73 -0.06
N ASP A 160 5.52 17.71 0.72
CA ASP A 160 4.31 18.51 0.47
C ASP A 160 4.72 19.97 0.29
N TRP A 161 3.96 20.71 -0.51
CA TRP A 161 4.21 22.15 -0.65
C TRP A 161 4.09 22.86 0.70
N ALA A 162 5.07 23.70 1.01
CA ALA A 162 5.05 24.47 2.25
C ALA A 162 3.86 25.44 2.23
N LYS A 163 3.16 25.57 3.37
CA LYS A 163 2.05 26.51 3.55
C LYS A 163 2.49 27.86 4.12
N SER A 164 3.68 27.91 4.71
CA SER A 164 4.31 29.08 5.29
C SER A 164 5.82 28.86 5.39
N LEU A 165 6.60 29.95 5.46
CA LEU A 165 8.04 29.86 5.70
C LEU A 165 8.32 29.48 7.18
N PRO A 166 9.41 28.75 7.44
CA PRO A 166 9.95 28.63 8.79
C PRO A 166 10.51 30.00 9.20
N GLU A 167 9.86 30.62 10.19
CA GLU A 167 10.37 31.76 10.98
C GLU A 167 10.51 33.15 10.30
N SER A 168 9.90 33.40 9.14
CA SER A 168 9.83 34.75 8.57
C SER A 168 8.39 35.26 8.40
N HIS A 169 8.22 36.59 8.48
CA HIS A 169 6.98 37.28 8.04
C HIS A 169 6.88 37.39 6.51
N ASP A 170 7.85 36.82 5.79
CA ASP A 170 7.89 36.83 4.34
C ASP A 170 6.96 35.74 3.81
N THR A 171 6.16 36.06 2.81
CA THR A 171 5.13 35.14 2.27
C THR A 171 5.57 34.47 0.98
N ALA A 172 6.77 34.80 0.47
CA ALA A 172 7.27 34.30 -0.80
C ALA A 172 7.69 32.82 -0.69
N LEU A 173 6.74 31.92 -0.93
CA LEU A 173 6.95 30.48 -1.07
C LEU A 173 7.64 30.09 -2.39
N GLU A 174 7.97 31.07 -3.22
CA GLU A 174 8.69 30.92 -4.49
C GLU A 174 9.91 31.84 -4.49
N ASN A 175 11.05 31.34 -4.95
CA ASN A 175 12.27 32.12 -5.08
C ASN A 175 12.38 32.78 -6.46
N SER A 176 13.39 33.63 -6.66
CA SER A 176 13.63 34.35 -7.91
C SER A 176 13.86 33.43 -9.12
N ASP A 177 14.25 32.18 -8.89
CA ASP A 177 14.53 31.19 -9.93
C ASP A 177 13.28 30.37 -10.32
N GLY A 178 12.11 30.69 -9.73
CA GLY A 178 10.85 29.99 -9.93
C GLY A 178 10.76 28.65 -9.20
N ALA A 179 11.66 28.37 -8.24
CA ALA A 179 11.55 27.20 -7.39
C ALA A 179 10.59 27.46 -6.23
N ARG A 180 9.77 26.47 -5.89
CA ARG A 180 8.77 26.55 -4.83
C ARG A 180 9.22 25.78 -3.59
N LEU A 181 8.96 26.33 -2.41
CA LEU A 181 9.33 25.74 -1.14
C LEU A 181 8.45 24.53 -0.83
N ALA A 182 9.09 23.42 -0.48
CA ALA A 182 8.43 22.19 -0.06
C ALA A 182 9.01 21.70 1.27
N LYS A 183 8.16 21.06 2.06
CA LYS A 183 8.51 20.46 3.34
C LYS A 183 8.69 18.96 3.15
N VAL A 184 9.80 18.41 3.65
CA VAL A 184 10.06 16.97 3.67
C VAL A 184 8.97 16.28 4.49
N ASN A 185 8.29 15.32 3.88
CA ASN A 185 7.31 14.46 4.53
C ASN A 185 7.89 13.07 4.87
N THR A 186 8.75 12.53 4.01
CA THR A 186 9.40 11.23 4.24
C THR A 186 10.77 11.25 3.60
N ASP A 187 11.76 10.70 4.30
CA ASP A 187 13.10 10.45 3.77
C ASP A 187 13.63 9.16 4.41
N ALA A 188 13.21 8.01 3.88
CA ALA A 188 13.44 6.72 4.53
C ALA A 188 13.42 5.54 3.55
N VAL A 189 13.93 4.40 4.03
CA VAL A 189 13.88 3.13 3.31
C VAL A 189 12.61 2.36 3.67
N PHE A 190 11.89 1.90 2.65
CA PHE A 190 10.71 1.07 2.76
C PHE A 190 10.95 -0.28 2.08
N ASP A 191 10.27 -1.31 2.58
CA ASP A 191 10.28 -2.66 2.02
C ASP A 191 8.88 -3.28 2.06
N ALA A 192 8.76 -4.54 1.67
CA ALA A 192 7.47 -5.22 1.61
C ALA A 192 6.76 -5.41 2.96
N SER A 193 7.48 -5.31 4.08
CA SER A 193 6.88 -5.35 5.43
C SER A 193 6.24 -4.02 5.83
N SER A 194 6.55 -2.94 5.12
CA SER A 194 5.98 -1.62 5.38
C SER A 194 4.49 -1.57 5.03
N GLU A 195 3.71 -0.85 5.83
CA GLU A 195 2.30 -0.59 5.55
C GLU A 195 2.12 0.20 4.23
N THR A 196 0.92 0.11 3.64
CA THR A 196 0.55 0.89 2.46
C THR A 196 0.67 2.39 2.77
N VAL A 197 1.44 3.09 1.94
CA VAL A 197 1.59 4.55 2.01
C VAL A 197 0.43 5.18 1.25
N VAL A 198 -0.14 6.25 1.79
CA VAL A 198 -1.23 6.99 1.15
C VAL A 198 -0.85 8.46 1.07
N LEU A 199 -0.80 9.00 -0.14
CA LEU A 199 -0.67 10.42 -0.39
C LEU A 199 -2.00 11.01 -0.84
N TYR A 200 -2.17 12.29 -0.56
CA TYR A 200 -3.36 13.07 -0.86
C TYR A 200 -2.99 14.30 -1.71
N PRO A 201 -3.98 15.06 -2.22
CA PRO A 201 -3.70 16.23 -3.05
C PRO A 201 -2.79 17.29 -2.42
N GLU A 202 -2.84 17.46 -1.10
CA GLU A 202 -2.10 18.51 -0.37
C GLU A 202 -1.38 18.00 0.89
N ASN A 203 -1.24 16.69 1.07
CA ASN A 203 -0.61 16.10 2.25
C ASN A 203 -0.16 14.66 2.00
N GLY A 204 0.73 14.15 2.85
CA GLY A 204 1.17 12.75 2.82
C GLY A 204 2.25 12.48 1.78
N GLY A 205 2.92 13.53 1.28
CA GLY A 205 4.00 13.41 0.31
C GLY A 205 3.50 13.38 -1.13
N ASN A 206 2.70 14.38 -1.53
CA ASN A 206 2.16 14.48 -2.89
C ASN A 206 3.28 14.50 -3.96
N LEU A 207 4.43 15.08 -3.60
CA LEU A 207 5.63 15.00 -4.42
C LEU A 207 6.52 13.89 -3.88
N HIS A 208 6.97 12.98 -4.74
CA HIS A 208 7.92 11.96 -4.30
C HIS A 208 8.83 11.44 -5.40
N CYS A 209 9.95 10.84 -4.99
CA CYS A 209 10.80 10.04 -5.83
C CYS A 209 11.02 8.66 -5.19
N PHE A 210 11.26 7.67 -6.06
CA PHE A 210 11.64 6.33 -5.65
C PHE A 210 13.03 6.01 -6.17
N THR A 211 13.89 5.45 -5.31
CA THR A 211 15.18 4.89 -5.70
C THR A 211 15.26 3.44 -5.23
N ALA A 212 15.26 2.49 -6.17
CA ALA A 212 15.29 1.07 -5.86
C ALA A 212 16.65 0.65 -5.28
N LEU A 213 16.65 0.11 -4.06
CA LEU A 213 17.86 -0.40 -3.39
C LEU A 213 18.11 -1.88 -3.75
N THR A 214 17.02 -2.61 -3.94
CA THR A 214 16.97 -3.96 -4.51
C THR A 214 15.94 -3.96 -5.63
N PRO A 215 15.90 -4.98 -6.51
CA PRO A 215 14.80 -5.08 -7.45
C PRO A 215 13.47 -5.17 -6.69
N CYS A 216 12.54 -4.29 -7.01
CA CYS A 216 11.31 -4.13 -6.25
C CYS A 216 10.09 -3.90 -7.17
N ALA A 217 8.93 -4.31 -6.67
CA ALA A 217 7.64 -4.09 -7.31
C ALA A 217 6.77 -3.23 -6.41
N VAL A 218 6.23 -2.14 -6.95
CA VAL A 218 5.33 -1.22 -6.24
C VAL A 218 4.00 -1.18 -6.94
N LEU A 219 2.95 -1.54 -6.23
CA LEU A 219 1.56 -1.44 -6.69
C LEU A 219 1.00 -0.09 -6.28
N ASP A 220 0.56 0.68 -7.28
CA ASP A 220 -0.15 1.93 -7.07
C ASP A 220 -1.62 1.78 -7.48
N VAL A 221 -2.51 2.29 -6.62
CA VAL A 221 -3.93 2.54 -6.93
C VAL A 221 -4.16 4.04 -6.76
N MET A 222 -4.57 4.72 -7.83
CA MET A 222 -4.69 6.17 -7.85
C MET A 222 -6.06 6.63 -8.35
N GLY A 223 -6.57 7.73 -7.80
CA GLY A 223 -7.82 8.32 -8.24
C GLY A 223 -7.90 9.83 -7.99
N PRO A 224 -8.37 10.61 -9.00
CA PRO A 224 -8.46 10.22 -10.42
C PRO A 224 -7.07 9.97 -11.02
N PRO A 225 -6.95 9.29 -12.18
CA PRO A 225 -5.67 9.19 -12.86
C PRO A 225 -5.23 10.55 -13.45
N TYR A 226 -3.95 10.62 -13.82
CA TYR A 226 -3.41 11.72 -14.63
C TYR A 226 -4.26 11.96 -15.88
N ASN A 227 -4.43 13.23 -16.24
CA ASN A 227 -5.08 13.65 -17.47
C ASN A 227 -4.59 15.04 -17.87
N ARG A 228 -3.78 15.11 -18.93
CA ARG A 228 -3.28 16.38 -19.47
C ARG A 228 -4.40 17.33 -19.89
N ALA A 229 -5.49 16.82 -20.47
CA ALA A 229 -6.60 17.67 -20.94
C ALA A 229 -7.30 18.40 -19.78
N ASP A 230 -7.25 17.83 -18.57
CA ASP A 230 -7.82 18.42 -17.38
C ASP A 230 -6.77 19.14 -16.50
N GLY A 231 -5.55 19.38 -17.02
CA GLY A 231 -4.46 20.01 -16.28
C GLY A 231 -3.83 19.16 -15.17
N ARG A 232 -4.07 17.83 -15.18
CA ARG A 232 -3.47 16.87 -14.25
C ARG A 232 -2.35 16.09 -14.94
N ASP A 233 -1.40 16.79 -15.56
CA ASP A 233 -0.21 16.12 -16.08
C ASP A 233 0.81 15.89 -14.96
N CYS A 234 1.66 14.89 -15.12
CA CYS A 234 2.75 14.62 -14.20
C CYS A 234 3.87 15.65 -14.44
N ALA A 235 4.17 16.48 -13.44
CA ALA A 235 5.29 17.41 -13.47
C ALA A 235 6.48 16.83 -12.68
N TYR A 236 7.69 17.13 -13.13
CA TYR A 236 8.94 16.65 -12.54
C TYR A 236 9.75 17.80 -11.96
N TYR A 237 10.51 17.52 -10.91
CA TYR A 237 11.19 18.56 -10.14
C TYR A 237 12.64 18.19 -9.83
N ASP A 238 13.53 19.18 -9.90
CA ASP A 238 14.85 19.13 -9.29
C ASP A 238 14.78 19.70 -7.87
N GLU A 239 15.55 19.09 -6.97
CA GLU A 239 15.69 19.50 -5.57
C GLU A 239 16.94 20.36 -5.39
N SER A 240 16.82 21.43 -4.60
CA SER A 240 17.96 22.14 -4.02
C SER A 240 17.73 22.42 -2.53
N PRO A 241 18.76 22.29 -1.66
CA PRO A 241 18.59 22.47 -0.22
C PRO A 241 18.10 23.87 0.17
N TYR A 242 17.19 23.95 1.15
CA TYR A 242 16.87 25.22 1.81
C TYR A 242 17.93 25.52 2.88
N LEU A 243 18.87 26.42 2.57
CA LEU A 243 20.04 26.68 3.44
C LEU A 243 19.79 27.72 4.55
N ILE A 244 18.62 28.34 4.60
CA ILE A 244 18.31 29.37 5.60
C ILE A 244 17.80 28.69 6.88
N GLY A 245 18.43 28.98 8.02
CA GLY A 245 18.00 28.46 9.32
C GLY A 245 18.44 27.02 9.66
N GLY A 246 19.13 26.33 8.76
CA GLY A 246 19.67 24.99 9.01
C GLY A 246 18.61 23.89 9.17
N ASP A 247 17.36 24.16 8.76
CA ASP A 247 16.27 23.20 8.88
C ASP A 247 16.29 22.25 7.67
N GLU A 248 16.89 21.06 7.86
CA GLU A 248 16.92 19.96 6.88
C GLU A 248 15.51 19.47 6.48
N GLN A 249 14.46 20.03 7.08
CA GLN A 249 13.06 19.71 6.79
C GLN A 249 12.49 20.43 5.55
N TYR A 250 13.23 21.33 4.90
CA TYR A 250 12.74 22.07 3.73
C TYR A 250 13.69 21.99 2.52
N SER A 251 13.10 21.98 1.33
CA SER A 251 13.83 22.04 0.05
C SER A 251 13.12 22.96 -0.94
N TRP A 252 13.89 23.60 -1.81
CA TRP A 252 13.39 24.30 -2.99
C TRP A 252 13.22 23.30 -4.13
N LEU A 253 12.02 23.19 -4.68
CA LEU A 253 11.72 22.32 -5.80
C LEU A 253 11.44 23.15 -7.05
N LYS A 254 12.19 22.91 -8.12
CA LYS A 254 12.04 23.61 -9.40
C LYS A 254 11.51 22.66 -10.45
N GLU A 255 10.43 23.03 -11.13
CA GLU A 255 9.90 22.21 -12.23
C GLU A 255 10.92 22.13 -13.37
N VAL A 256 11.11 20.92 -13.91
CA VAL A 256 12.07 20.63 -14.97
C VAL A 256 11.46 19.73 -16.03
N THR A 257 11.98 19.82 -17.25
CA THR A 257 11.69 18.82 -18.28
C THR A 257 12.44 17.53 -17.96
N THR A 258 11.74 16.39 -18.03
CA THR A 258 12.37 15.08 -17.83
C THR A 258 12.50 14.32 -19.14
N THR A 259 13.53 13.47 -19.23
CA THR A 259 13.67 12.42 -20.25
C THR A 259 13.28 11.05 -19.71
N PHE A 260 12.73 11.00 -18.50
CA PHE A 260 12.29 9.76 -17.87
C PHE A 260 11.16 9.12 -18.69
N GLU A 261 11.40 7.89 -19.10
CA GLU A 261 10.44 7.09 -19.84
C GLU A 261 10.28 5.73 -19.18
N MET A 262 9.04 5.24 -19.14
CA MET A 262 8.72 3.92 -18.64
C MET A 262 8.24 3.03 -19.78
N LYS A 263 8.61 1.75 -19.70
CA LYS A 263 8.05 0.75 -20.62
C LYS A 263 6.68 0.30 -20.11
N GLY A 264 5.61 0.73 -20.75
CA GLY A 264 4.24 0.26 -20.46
C GLY A 264 3.98 -1.14 -21.00
N ILE A 265 3.33 -1.99 -20.20
CA ILE A 265 2.82 -3.31 -20.61
C ILE A 265 1.39 -3.44 -20.11
N GLN A 266 0.44 -3.67 -21.03
CA GLN A 266 -0.93 -3.98 -20.67
C GLN A 266 -1.01 -5.40 -20.12
N MET A 267 -1.46 -5.54 -18.88
CA MET A 267 -1.69 -6.83 -18.24
C MET A 267 -3.09 -7.38 -18.59
N PRO A 268 -3.24 -8.72 -18.67
CA PRO A 268 -4.55 -9.33 -18.84
C PRO A 268 -5.42 -9.10 -17.60
N ARG A 269 -6.69 -8.75 -17.81
CA ARG A 269 -7.65 -8.56 -16.73
C ARG A 269 -8.01 -9.92 -16.12
N LYS A 270 -7.57 -10.15 -14.89
CA LYS A 270 -7.91 -11.33 -14.07
C LYS A 270 -9.01 -11.01 -13.03
N PHE A 271 -9.84 -10.03 -13.35
CA PHE A 271 -10.98 -9.57 -12.57
C PHE A 271 -12.10 -9.15 -13.53
N SER A 272 -13.34 -9.27 -13.08
CA SER A 272 -14.54 -8.92 -13.81
C SER A 272 -14.88 -7.46 -13.58
N VAL A 273 -15.03 -6.73 -14.68
CA VAL A 273 -15.59 -5.37 -14.70
C VAL A 273 -17.06 -5.55 -15.04
N SER A 274 -17.89 -5.94 -14.07
CA SER A 274 -19.34 -5.93 -14.30
C SER A 274 -19.83 -4.49 -14.36
N ALA A 275 -20.70 -4.21 -15.33
CA ALA A 275 -21.34 -2.92 -15.56
C ALA A 275 -22.20 -2.47 -14.37
#